data_AF-A0A7S2AQJ1-F1
#
_entry.id   AF-A0A7S2AQJ1-F1
#
_cell.length_a   1.000
_cell.length_b   1.000
_cell.length_c   1.000
_cell.angle_alpha   90.00
_cell.angle_beta   90.00
_cell.angle_gamma   90.00
#
_symmetry.space_group_name_H-M   'P 1'
#
loop_
_entity.id
_entity.type
_entity.pdbx_description
1 polymer ?
#
loop_
_entity_poly.entity_id
_entity_poly.type
_entity_poly.pdbx_seq_one_letter_code
_entity_poly.pdbx_strand_id
1 'polypeptide(L)'
;YDGAGGGAGTLLKEVFPGLNKTEIAERLETNENKKKVRKNSVAQVLAWADALNAATDDYELAKVMFQFADVPNWAAYTAVDRAVQHWDGPWNFRCKHVGSDGESPKSPKDMCDGADTVNAMTHNFMIYERDDDDKTTRFQIWPWDVDSTWKSAKQLENQIGALPEWDEASSPAACRRTFTTTYNMTEQYAPSCSRVVRSLGRGLRAEYVKAVRQLLNGPLQLCRIQAKIDRWYGRIGQLIQRDRELGLYPGRLSKEADDDENNNGRQLDEGGMMGQDPQKSFEAHVLALRDEIVPSLIERLRDSVSCSRALGSAADWGTGLPWSNKEDRIVAMWHASDRNMRTGESFGGVGGYLKELIDLNK
;
A
#
# COMPACT_ATOMS: atom_id res chain seq x y z
N TYR A 1 -7.21 26.28 1.03
CA TYR A 1 -5.85 26.04 0.54
C TYR A 1 -5.28 27.41 0.23
N ASP A 2 -4.88 28.12 1.27
CA ASP A 2 -4.14 29.37 1.13
C ASP A 2 -2.66 29.02 1.03
N GLY A 3 -1.98 29.68 0.10
CA GLY A 3 -0.58 29.44 -0.20
C GLY A 3 0.35 29.81 0.95
N ALA A 4 1.24 28.88 1.27
CA ALA A 4 2.60 29.11 1.76
C ALA A 4 3.33 27.76 1.72
N GLY A 5 4.39 27.64 0.90
CA GLY A 5 5.30 26.48 0.90
C GLY A 5 5.27 25.60 -0.35
N GLY A 6 5.51 26.16 -1.54
CA GLY A 6 5.74 25.35 -2.74
C GLY A 6 7.18 24.82 -2.81
N GLY A 7 7.34 23.49 -2.60
CA GLY A 7 7.96 22.62 -3.61
C GLY A 7 9.49 22.59 -3.81
N ALA A 8 10.33 22.87 -2.80
CA ALA A 8 11.79 22.71 -2.92
C ALA A 8 12.33 21.29 -2.62
N GLY A 9 11.47 20.40 -2.13
CA GLY A 9 11.81 19.00 -1.84
C GLY A 9 12.15 18.16 -3.07
N THR A 10 12.91 17.08 -2.85
CA THR A 10 13.33 16.14 -3.89
C THR A 10 12.28 15.05 -4.07
N LEU A 11 11.91 14.76 -5.32
CA LEU A 11 10.99 13.67 -5.65
C LEU A 11 11.78 12.49 -6.22
N LEU A 12 11.48 11.30 -5.74
CA LEU A 12 12.10 10.05 -6.15
C LEU A 12 11.02 9.12 -6.68
N LYS A 13 11.04 8.82 -7.98
CA LYS A 13 10.04 7.96 -8.62
C LYS A 13 10.36 6.49 -8.37
N GLU A 14 9.42 5.73 -7.81
CA GLU A 14 9.54 4.29 -7.58
C GLU A 14 10.83 3.90 -6.83
N VAL A 15 11.27 4.76 -5.91
CA VAL A 15 12.40 4.48 -5.02
C VAL A 15 11.84 3.95 -3.71
N PHE A 16 12.15 2.71 -3.40
CA PHE A 16 11.93 2.12 -2.08
C PHE A 16 13.28 2.06 -1.33
N PRO A 17 13.32 2.19 0.02
CA PRO A 17 14.54 1.91 0.78
C PRO A 17 15.06 0.52 0.44
N GLY A 18 16.33 0.40 0.07
CA GLY A 18 16.92 -0.88 -0.39
C GLY A 18 17.56 -0.87 -1.76
N LEU A 19 17.23 0.12 -2.59
CA LEU A 19 17.91 0.34 -3.88
C LEU A 19 19.35 0.81 -3.67
N ASN A 20 20.21 0.51 -4.65
CA ASN A 20 21.60 0.97 -4.59
C ASN A 20 21.73 2.46 -4.97
N LYS A 21 22.90 3.05 -4.67
CA LYS A 21 23.18 4.47 -4.92
C LYS A 21 22.91 4.90 -6.37
N THR A 22 23.29 4.09 -7.35
CA THR A 22 23.12 4.40 -8.78
C THR A 22 21.64 4.37 -9.14
N GLU A 23 20.93 3.33 -8.73
CA GLU A 23 19.49 3.18 -8.99
C GLU A 23 18.66 4.31 -8.37
N ILE A 24 19.02 4.76 -7.17
CA ILE A 24 18.37 5.90 -6.51
C ILE A 24 18.66 7.18 -7.31
N ALA A 25 19.93 7.40 -7.70
CA ALA A 25 20.33 8.60 -8.43
C ALA A 25 19.66 8.73 -9.80
N GLU A 26 19.43 7.62 -10.49
CA GLU A 26 18.74 7.57 -11.79
C GLU A 26 17.23 7.88 -11.68
N ARG A 27 16.62 7.64 -10.51
CA ARG A 27 15.20 7.84 -10.24
C ARG A 27 14.88 9.19 -9.58
N LEU A 28 15.88 10.06 -9.47
CA LEU A 28 15.70 11.43 -8.99
C LEU A 28 15.01 12.27 -10.07
N GLU A 29 13.77 12.66 -9.77
CA GLU A 29 12.99 13.56 -10.59
C GLU A 29 12.89 14.88 -9.83
N THR A 30 13.68 15.89 -10.21
CA THR A 30 13.59 17.21 -9.57
C THR A 30 12.83 18.18 -10.45
N ASN A 31 11.74 18.75 -9.91
CA ASN A 31 10.98 19.83 -10.55
C ASN A 31 11.81 21.12 -10.72
N GLU A 32 13.01 21.18 -10.13
CA GLU A 32 13.97 22.26 -10.33
C GLU A 32 15.25 21.76 -11.00
N ASN A 33 15.88 22.67 -11.74
CA ASN A 33 17.22 22.58 -12.34
C ASN A 33 18.12 21.59 -11.56
N LYS A 34 18.69 20.56 -12.22
CA LYS A 34 19.53 19.50 -11.61
C LYS A 34 20.64 20.00 -10.66
N LYS A 35 20.96 21.30 -10.70
CA LYS A 35 21.86 22.02 -9.80
C LYS A 35 21.31 22.27 -8.38
N LYS A 36 20.01 22.09 -8.15
CA LYS A 36 19.31 22.31 -6.87
C LYS A 36 18.83 21.02 -6.19
N VAL A 37 19.03 19.85 -6.80
CA VAL A 37 18.91 18.57 -6.08
C VAL A 37 19.77 18.73 -4.82
N ARG A 38 19.18 18.65 -3.62
CA ARG A 38 19.98 18.65 -2.39
C ARG A 38 20.98 17.52 -2.57
N LYS A 39 22.28 17.82 -2.51
CA LYS A 39 23.38 16.86 -2.75
C LYS A 39 23.34 15.63 -1.83
N ASN A 40 22.36 15.52 -0.94
CA ASN A 40 22.25 14.52 0.11
C ASN A 40 21.00 13.62 0.02
N SER A 41 20.02 13.82 -0.88
CA SER A 41 18.79 13.00 -0.89
C SER A 41 19.08 11.51 -1.10
N VAL A 42 20.02 11.19 -2.00
CA VAL A 42 20.52 9.82 -2.18
C VAL A 42 21.11 9.26 -0.88
N ALA A 43 21.90 10.06 -0.16
CA ALA A 43 22.51 9.61 1.09
C ALA A 43 21.47 9.44 2.21
N GLN A 44 20.42 10.26 2.24
CA GLN A 44 19.32 10.11 3.20
C GLN A 44 18.52 8.82 2.97
N VAL A 45 18.23 8.47 1.71
CA VAL A 45 17.58 7.19 1.38
C VAL A 45 18.50 6.00 1.73
N LEU A 46 19.81 6.11 1.45
CA LEU A 46 20.77 5.08 1.85
C LEU A 46 20.86 4.94 3.38
N ALA A 47 20.90 6.06 4.12
CA ALA A 47 20.91 6.05 5.58
C ALA A 47 19.62 5.43 6.16
N TRP A 48 18.48 5.67 5.52
CA TRP A 48 17.23 5.02 5.90
C TRP A 48 17.29 3.50 5.65
N ALA A 49 17.79 3.07 4.50
CA ALA A 49 17.97 1.65 4.19
C ALA A 49 18.94 0.96 5.19
N ASP A 50 20.06 1.59 5.52
CA ASP A 50 21.03 1.09 6.50
C ASP A 50 20.38 0.95 7.89
N ALA A 51 19.61 1.96 8.32
CA ALA A 51 18.90 1.93 9.60
C ALA A 51 17.84 0.82 9.65
N LEU A 52 17.07 0.62 8.57
CA LEU A 52 16.12 -0.49 8.47
C LEU A 52 16.82 -1.83 8.58
N ASN A 53 17.97 -2.00 7.89
CA ASN A 53 18.76 -3.23 7.92
C ASN A 53 19.37 -3.53 9.30
N ALA A 54 19.78 -2.48 10.02
CA ALA A 54 20.34 -2.60 11.36
C ALA A 54 19.29 -2.93 12.44
N ALA A 55 18.01 -2.62 12.20
CA ALA A 55 16.94 -2.90 13.14
C ALA A 55 16.74 -4.41 13.36
N THR A 56 16.68 -4.82 14.63
CA THR A 56 16.63 -6.23 15.05
C THR A 56 15.22 -6.77 15.26
N ASP A 57 14.23 -5.89 15.47
CA ASP A 57 12.85 -6.23 15.80
C ASP A 57 11.86 -5.17 15.31
N ASP A 58 10.55 -5.41 15.54
CA ASP A 58 9.46 -4.53 15.08
C ASP A 58 9.46 -3.16 15.79
N TYR A 59 10.00 -3.08 17.01
CA TYR A 59 10.05 -1.85 17.79
C TYR A 59 11.15 -0.92 17.27
N GLU A 60 12.34 -1.45 17.01
CA GLU A 60 13.43 -0.71 16.36
C GLU A 60 13.03 -0.29 14.94
N LEU A 61 12.34 -1.15 14.20
CA LEU A 61 11.77 -0.81 12.89
C LEU A 61 10.80 0.39 12.96
N ALA A 62 9.90 0.41 13.94
CA ALA A 62 9.00 1.54 14.17
C ALA A 62 9.76 2.84 14.47
N LYS A 63 10.84 2.79 15.26
CA LYS A 63 11.69 3.97 15.53
C LYS A 63 12.35 4.51 14.26
N VAL A 64 12.88 3.62 13.41
CA VAL A 64 13.47 4.00 12.12
C VAL A 64 12.43 4.70 11.25
N MET A 65 11.20 4.19 11.21
CA MET A 65 10.10 4.86 10.50
C MET A 65 9.78 6.24 11.07
N PHE A 66 9.76 6.43 12.40
CA PHE A 66 9.57 7.76 12.98
C PHE A 66 10.71 8.75 12.67
N GLN A 67 11.92 8.24 12.47
CA GLN A 67 13.08 9.04 12.14
C GLN A 67 13.06 9.50 10.68
N PHE A 68 12.78 8.58 9.75
CA PHE A 68 12.95 8.83 8.32
C PHE A 68 11.65 9.06 7.55
N ALA A 69 10.50 8.56 8.03
CA ALA A 69 9.23 8.65 7.33
C ALA A 69 8.26 9.62 8.01
N ASP A 70 7.43 10.26 7.20
CA ASP A 70 6.22 10.93 7.68
C ASP A 70 5.17 9.85 7.99
N VAL A 71 5.28 9.23 9.17
CA VAL A 71 4.45 8.09 9.57
C VAL A 71 2.94 8.32 9.37
N PRO A 72 2.35 9.47 9.76
CA PRO A 72 0.95 9.75 9.44
C PRO A 72 0.63 9.71 7.94
N ASN A 73 1.51 10.23 7.07
CA ASN A 73 1.35 10.16 5.63
C ASN A 73 1.44 8.72 5.11
N TRP A 74 2.42 7.93 5.55
CA TRP A 74 2.55 6.52 5.14
C TRP A 74 1.38 5.64 5.60
N ALA A 75 0.88 5.87 6.82
CA ALA A 75 -0.31 5.19 7.32
C ALA A 75 -1.57 5.57 6.52
N ALA A 76 -1.74 6.86 6.19
CA ALA A 76 -2.83 7.34 5.34
C ALA A 76 -2.75 6.77 3.92
N TYR A 77 -1.56 6.74 3.31
CA TYR A 77 -1.33 6.10 2.02
C TYR A 77 -1.71 4.62 2.08
N THR A 78 -1.21 3.88 3.07
CA THR A 78 -1.52 2.46 3.24
C THR A 78 -3.02 2.22 3.36
N ALA A 79 -3.74 3.04 4.13
CA ALA A 79 -5.18 2.93 4.27
C ALA A 79 -5.89 3.10 2.91
N VAL A 80 -5.49 4.09 2.10
CA VAL A 80 -6.05 4.32 0.76
C VAL A 80 -5.68 3.21 -0.20
N ASP A 81 -4.41 2.83 -0.26
CA ASP A 81 -3.88 1.79 -1.14
C ASP A 81 -4.61 0.46 -0.94
N ARG A 82 -4.84 0.06 0.32
CA ARG A 82 -5.65 -1.12 0.66
C ARG A 82 -7.14 -0.93 0.33
N ALA A 83 -7.69 0.27 0.52
CA ALA A 83 -9.09 0.56 0.21
C ALA A 83 -9.40 0.49 -1.28
N VAL A 84 -8.46 0.88 -2.14
CA VAL A 84 -8.64 0.91 -3.60
C VAL A 84 -8.04 -0.32 -4.28
N GLN A 85 -7.50 -1.28 -3.53
CA GLN A 85 -6.91 -2.51 -4.06
C GLN A 85 -5.86 -2.20 -5.15
N HIS A 86 -4.89 -1.33 -4.81
CA HIS A 86 -3.79 -0.92 -5.69
C HIS A 86 -2.76 -2.04 -5.87
N TRP A 87 -3.08 -2.98 -6.77
CA TRP A 87 -2.34 -4.22 -6.96
C TRP A 87 -1.01 -4.08 -7.71
N ASP A 88 -0.84 -2.99 -8.45
CA ASP A 88 0.43 -2.61 -9.08
C ASP A 88 1.20 -1.57 -8.25
N GLY A 89 0.72 -1.33 -7.04
CA GLY A 89 1.26 -0.34 -6.14
C GLY A 89 2.49 -0.79 -5.36
N PRO A 90 2.98 0.07 -4.46
CA PRO A 90 4.25 -0.11 -3.80
C PRO A 90 4.31 -1.33 -2.88
N TRP A 91 3.17 -1.88 -2.45
CA TRP A 91 3.14 -3.03 -1.55
C TRP A 91 3.13 -4.38 -2.29
N ASN A 92 3.22 -4.37 -3.62
CA ASN A 92 3.25 -5.59 -4.44
C ASN A 92 4.64 -5.73 -5.04
N PHE A 93 5.42 -6.59 -4.43
CA PHE A 93 6.83 -6.70 -4.74
C PHE A 93 7.10 -7.87 -5.67
N ARG A 94 7.64 -7.55 -6.84
CA ARG A 94 7.95 -8.51 -7.90
C ARG A 94 9.44 -8.73 -7.99
N CYS A 95 9.86 -9.96 -8.16
CA CYS A 95 11.24 -10.24 -8.40
C CYS A 95 11.66 -9.78 -9.79
N LYS A 96 12.74 -8.99 -9.85
CA LYS A 96 13.48 -8.76 -11.09
C LYS A 96 13.88 -10.14 -11.58
N HIS A 97 13.35 -10.57 -12.73
CA HIS A 97 13.81 -11.80 -13.36
C HIS A 97 15.32 -11.73 -13.52
N VAL A 98 16.04 -12.64 -12.88
CA VAL A 98 17.44 -12.85 -13.18
C VAL A 98 17.50 -13.58 -14.50
N GLY A 99 17.99 -12.89 -15.54
CA GLY A 99 18.29 -13.47 -16.85
C GLY A 99 17.25 -13.18 -17.93
N SER A 100 17.60 -12.29 -18.86
CA SER A 100 16.94 -12.10 -20.17
C SER A 100 17.01 -13.33 -21.09
N ASP A 101 17.50 -14.45 -20.58
CA ASP A 101 17.76 -15.73 -21.24
C ASP A 101 16.97 -16.91 -20.63
N GLY A 102 16.08 -16.67 -19.66
CA GLY A 102 15.21 -17.71 -19.09
C GLY A 102 15.93 -18.71 -18.19
N GLU A 103 17.11 -18.38 -17.68
CA GLU A 103 17.82 -19.24 -16.73
C GLU A 103 17.28 -19.06 -15.30
N SER A 104 17.14 -20.18 -14.57
CA SER A 104 16.77 -20.15 -13.15
C SER A 104 17.82 -19.43 -12.30
N PRO A 105 17.44 -18.79 -11.17
CA PRO A 105 18.38 -18.10 -10.28
C PRO A 105 19.54 -19.03 -9.88
N LYS A 106 20.79 -18.60 -10.13
CA LYS A 106 21.99 -19.43 -9.95
C LYS A 106 22.44 -19.53 -8.49
N SER A 107 21.87 -18.72 -7.59
CA SER A 107 22.14 -18.75 -6.16
C SER A 107 21.09 -17.95 -5.34
N PRO A 108 20.99 -18.15 -4.00
CA PRO A 108 20.04 -17.41 -3.15
C PRO A 108 20.20 -15.88 -3.17
N LYS A 109 21.39 -15.35 -3.50
CA LYS A 109 21.63 -13.91 -3.70
C LYS A 109 21.07 -13.39 -5.05
N ASP A 110 20.78 -14.31 -5.97
CA ASP A 110 20.12 -14.06 -7.25
C ASP A 110 18.58 -14.23 -7.11
N MET A 111 18.09 -14.68 -5.95
CA MET A 111 16.68 -14.61 -5.60
C MET A 111 16.40 -13.26 -4.94
N CYS A 112 15.14 -12.81 -4.93
CA CYS A 112 14.73 -11.78 -3.99
C CYS A 112 14.94 -12.29 -2.56
N ASP A 113 16.04 -11.91 -1.91
CA ASP A 113 16.23 -12.18 -0.49
C ASP A 113 15.93 -10.93 0.30
N GLY A 114 14.75 -10.88 0.92
CA GLY A 114 14.31 -9.71 1.66
C GLY A 114 13.83 -8.60 0.73
N ALA A 115 12.80 -7.93 1.20
CA ALA A 115 11.97 -7.11 0.34
C ALA A 115 12.51 -5.70 0.05
N ASP A 116 13.41 -5.24 0.92
CA ASP A 116 14.07 -3.96 0.78
C ASP A 116 15.44 -4.18 0.11
N THR A 117 15.51 -5.03 -0.91
CA THR A 117 16.73 -5.30 -1.67
C THR A 117 16.60 -4.87 -3.12
N VAL A 118 17.75 -4.61 -3.74
CA VAL A 118 17.92 -4.21 -5.15
C VAL A 118 17.21 -5.12 -6.16
N ASN A 119 16.85 -6.35 -5.79
CA ASN A 119 16.28 -7.36 -6.70
C ASN A 119 14.74 -7.41 -6.68
N ALA A 120 14.08 -6.57 -5.89
CA ALA A 120 12.63 -6.41 -5.90
C ALA A 120 12.22 -5.15 -6.69
N MET A 121 11.11 -5.24 -7.45
CA MET A 121 10.45 -4.14 -8.13
C MET A 121 9.09 -3.87 -7.51
N THR A 122 8.78 -2.59 -7.36
CA THR A 122 7.48 -2.06 -6.98
C THR A 122 7.19 -0.85 -7.86
N HIS A 123 5.92 -0.50 -8.03
CA HIS A 123 5.50 0.49 -9.02
C HIS A 123 4.49 1.49 -8.48
N ASN A 124 4.28 2.56 -9.26
CA ASN A 124 3.13 3.46 -9.12
C ASN A 124 3.13 4.30 -7.82
N PHE A 125 4.32 4.75 -7.44
CA PHE A 125 4.49 5.67 -6.32
C PHE A 125 5.71 6.58 -6.50
N MET A 126 5.73 7.62 -5.68
CA MET A 126 6.87 8.52 -5.51
C MET A 126 7.15 8.67 -4.03
N ILE A 127 8.43 8.84 -3.67
CA ILE A 127 8.82 9.33 -2.36
C ILE A 127 9.18 10.81 -2.49
N TYR A 128 8.63 11.64 -1.61
CA TYR A 128 8.92 13.07 -1.53
C TYR A 128 9.72 13.38 -0.27
N GLU A 129 10.89 13.97 -0.43
CA GLU A 129 11.69 14.52 0.66
C GLU A 129 11.06 15.82 1.14
N ARG A 130 10.48 15.81 2.35
CA ARG A 130 9.79 16.96 2.93
C ARG A 130 10.80 17.99 3.45
N ASP A 131 10.52 19.28 3.21
CA ASP A 131 11.42 20.41 3.49
C ASP A 131 10.94 21.29 4.67
N ASP A 132 10.36 20.65 5.70
CA ASP A 132 9.68 21.37 6.77
C ASP A 132 10.65 22.05 7.76
N ASP A 133 11.87 21.52 7.93
CA ASP A 133 12.96 22.17 8.65
C ASP A 133 14.35 21.64 8.21
N ASP A 134 15.40 22.47 8.34
CA ASP A 134 16.78 22.07 8.03
C ASP A 134 17.37 21.04 9.01
N LYS A 135 16.56 20.45 9.90
CA LYS A 135 17.01 19.62 11.02
C LYS A 135 16.62 18.15 10.88
N THR A 136 15.48 17.85 10.26
CA THR A 136 15.00 16.47 10.08
C THR A 136 14.38 16.26 8.70
N THR A 137 15.12 15.58 7.82
CA THR A 137 14.55 15.05 6.58
C THR A 137 13.56 13.93 6.90
N ARG A 138 12.31 14.08 6.45
CA ARG A 138 11.30 13.00 6.47
C ARG A 138 10.73 12.77 5.08
N PHE A 139 10.47 11.52 4.77
CA PHE A 139 9.98 11.08 3.49
C PHE A 139 8.46 10.83 3.53
N GLN A 140 7.74 11.42 2.59
CA GLN A 140 6.33 11.12 2.31
C GLN A 140 6.23 10.15 1.14
N ILE A 141 5.17 9.36 1.08
CA ILE A 141 4.81 8.53 -0.07
C ILE A 141 3.58 9.08 -0.77
N TRP A 142 3.68 9.20 -2.09
CA TRP A 142 2.66 9.79 -2.96
C TRP A 142 2.27 8.80 -4.05
N PRO A 143 0.98 8.69 -4.39
CA PRO A 143 0.52 7.80 -5.44
C PRO A 143 0.89 8.34 -6.82
N TRP A 144 1.22 7.44 -7.73
CA TRP A 144 1.37 7.69 -9.16
C TRP A 144 0.58 6.60 -9.90
N ASP A 145 0.04 6.89 -11.08
CA ASP A 145 -0.57 5.88 -11.96
C ASP A 145 -1.53 4.88 -11.28
N VAL A 146 -2.65 5.42 -10.77
CA VAL A 146 -3.64 4.69 -9.96
C VAL A 146 -4.89 4.30 -10.76
N ASP A 147 -4.81 4.28 -12.08
CA ASP A 147 -5.90 3.85 -12.96
C ASP A 147 -6.21 2.35 -12.81
N SER A 148 -5.18 1.54 -12.56
CA SER A 148 -5.24 0.11 -12.27
C SER A 148 -5.65 -0.20 -10.82
N THR A 149 -6.65 0.51 -10.31
CA THR A 149 -7.25 0.31 -8.98
C THR A 149 -8.71 -0.13 -9.07
N TRP A 150 -9.38 -0.33 -7.93
CA TRP A 150 -10.78 -0.72 -7.82
C TRP A 150 -11.13 -2.04 -8.51
N LYS A 151 -10.24 -3.03 -8.41
CA LYS A 151 -10.54 -4.39 -8.85
C LYS A 151 -11.37 -5.10 -7.78
N SER A 152 -12.31 -5.95 -8.19
CA SER A 152 -12.94 -6.89 -7.25
C SER A 152 -11.95 -7.96 -6.79
N ALA A 153 -12.24 -8.61 -5.65
CA ALA A 153 -11.42 -9.72 -5.16
C ALA A 153 -11.21 -10.80 -6.24
N LYS A 154 -12.29 -11.17 -6.94
CA LYS A 154 -12.28 -12.16 -8.01
C LYS A 154 -11.44 -11.72 -9.21
N GLN A 155 -11.54 -10.45 -9.62
CA GLN A 155 -10.69 -9.93 -10.70
C GLN A 155 -9.21 -9.96 -10.31
N LEU A 156 -8.91 -9.59 -9.06
CA LEU A 156 -7.53 -9.62 -8.59
C LEU A 156 -6.99 -11.05 -8.52
N GLU A 157 -7.75 -11.98 -7.94
CA GLU A 157 -7.36 -13.39 -7.85
C GLU A 157 -7.15 -14.02 -9.23
N ASN A 158 -8.01 -13.71 -10.20
CA ASN A 158 -7.82 -14.16 -11.58
C ASN A 158 -6.54 -13.58 -12.20
N GLN A 159 -6.21 -12.33 -11.88
CA GLN A 159 -5.08 -11.64 -12.46
C GLN A 159 -3.75 -12.05 -11.80
N ILE A 160 -3.63 -11.99 -10.48
CA ILE A 160 -2.35 -12.19 -9.80
C ILE A 160 -2.35 -13.34 -8.80
N GLY A 161 -3.42 -14.14 -8.75
CA GLY A 161 -3.56 -15.22 -7.77
C GLY A 161 -3.83 -14.71 -6.35
N ALA A 162 -3.83 -15.65 -5.41
CA ALA A 162 -3.98 -15.35 -3.99
C ALA A 162 -2.64 -14.86 -3.42
N LEU A 163 -2.57 -13.59 -3.07
CA LEU A 163 -1.45 -13.02 -2.32
C LEU A 163 -1.71 -13.11 -0.81
N PRO A 164 -0.67 -13.35 0.02
CA PRO A 164 -0.79 -13.18 1.46
C PRO A 164 -1.30 -11.79 1.82
N GLU A 165 -1.99 -11.70 2.95
CA GLU A 165 -2.41 -10.40 3.45
C GLU A 165 -1.19 -9.54 3.79
N TRP A 166 -1.29 -8.25 3.51
CA TRP A 166 -0.13 -7.35 3.54
C TRP A 166 0.53 -7.22 4.92
N ASP A 167 -0.26 -7.41 5.97
CA ASP A 167 0.13 -7.32 7.37
C ASP A 167 0.30 -8.70 8.03
N GLU A 168 0.10 -9.79 7.29
CA GLU A 168 0.25 -11.15 7.80
C GLU A 168 1.72 -11.45 8.10
N ALA A 169 2.03 -11.99 9.27
CA ALA A 169 3.40 -12.24 9.68
C ALA A 169 4.05 -13.31 8.78
N SER A 170 5.11 -12.93 8.07
CA SER A 170 5.92 -13.87 7.29
C SER A 170 7.10 -14.38 8.11
N SER A 171 7.31 -15.70 8.11
CA SER A 171 8.56 -16.26 8.63
C SER A 171 9.74 -15.84 7.74
N PRO A 172 10.98 -15.80 8.26
CA PRO A 172 12.16 -15.56 7.44
C PRO A 172 12.28 -16.54 6.26
N ALA A 173 11.82 -17.78 6.43
CA ALA A 173 11.76 -18.77 5.36
C ALA A 173 10.68 -18.44 4.32
N ALA A 174 9.54 -17.88 4.74
CA ALA A 174 8.49 -17.40 3.83
C ALA A 174 8.96 -16.18 3.03
N CYS A 175 9.81 -15.33 3.61
CA CYS A 175 10.43 -14.20 2.91
C CYS A 175 11.53 -14.59 1.91
N ARG A 176 11.91 -15.87 1.87
CA ARG A 176 12.79 -16.45 0.85
C ARG A 176 12.02 -17.29 -0.17
N ARG A 177 10.72 -17.50 0.05
CA ARG A 177 9.86 -18.21 -0.89
C ARG A 177 9.11 -17.19 -1.72
N THR A 178 9.14 -17.42 -3.01
CA THR A 178 8.34 -16.68 -3.96
C THR A 178 7.08 -17.46 -4.29
N PHE A 179 6.02 -16.75 -4.62
CA PHE A 179 4.79 -17.34 -5.16
C PHE A 179 4.62 -16.89 -6.60
N THR A 180 4.22 -17.85 -7.45
CA THR A 180 3.99 -17.62 -8.87
C THR A 180 2.58 -17.10 -9.07
N THR A 181 2.45 -15.96 -9.74
CA THR A 181 1.14 -15.41 -10.10
C THR A 181 0.66 -15.91 -11.46
N THR A 182 -0.66 -15.98 -11.64
CA THR A 182 -1.29 -16.45 -12.89
C THR A 182 -0.96 -15.56 -14.09
N TYR A 183 -0.80 -14.25 -13.89
CA TYR A 183 -0.33 -13.31 -14.90
C TYR A 183 1.20 -13.10 -14.79
N ASN A 184 1.89 -13.22 -15.92
CA ASN A 184 3.32 -12.97 -16.14
C ASN A 184 4.36 -13.84 -15.39
N MET A 185 3.98 -14.95 -14.74
CA MET A 185 4.93 -15.87 -14.08
C MET A 185 5.99 -15.17 -13.19
N THR A 186 5.67 -13.97 -12.69
CA THR A 186 6.62 -13.23 -11.87
C THR A 186 6.53 -13.76 -10.46
N GLU A 187 7.67 -14.22 -9.98
CA GLU A 187 7.87 -14.53 -8.58
C GLU A 187 7.63 -13.27 -7.74
N GLN A 188 6.76 -13.37 -6.74
CA GLN A 188 6.47 -12.30 -5.78
C GLN A 188 6.73 -12.79 -4.36
N TYR A 189 6.97 -11.89 -3.41
CA TYR A 189 7.07 -12.25 -1.99
C TYR A 189 6.04 -11.48 -1.15
N ALA A 190 5.78 -12.00 0.05
CA ALA A 190 4.74 -11.47 0.93
C ALA A 190 5.07 -10.02 1.32
N PRO A 191 4.12 -9.06 1.24
CA PRO A 191 4.41 -7.65 1.51
C PRO A 191 5.07 -7.41 2.87
N SER A 192 4.68 -8.19 3.89
CA SER A 192 5.23 -8.14 5.24
C SER A 192 6.71 -8.55 5.37
N CYS A 193 7.33 -9.02 4.29
CA CYS A 193 8.77 -9.21 4.21
C CYS A 193 9.54 -7.91 4.03
N SER A 194 8.88 -6.83 3.58
CA SER A 194 9.42 -5.47 3.63
C SER A 194 9.43 -4.99 5.05
N ARG A 195 10.59 -4.52 5.51
CA ARG A 195 10.75 -3.91 6.82
C ARG A 195 9.91 -2.65 6.92
N VAL A 196 9.75 -1.88 5.85
CA VAL A 196 8.84 -0.72 5.81
C VAL A 196 7.38 -1.17 5.99
N VAL A 197 6.91 -2.13 5.19
CA VAL A 197 5.52 -2.62 5.28
C VAL A 197 5.25 -3.32 6.61
N ARG A 198 6.19 -4.14 7.08
CA ARG A 198 6.16 -4.78 8.40
C ARG A 198 6.11 -3.77 9.53
N SER A 199 6.85 -2.67 9.43
CA SER A 199 6.78 -1.57 10.40
C SER A 199 5.37 -1.01 10.47
N LEU A 200 4.70 -0.81 9.34
CA LEU A 200 3.32 -0.29 9.30
C LEU A 200 2.29 -1.32 9.80
N GLY A 201 2.47 -2.59 9.43
CA GLY A 201 1.57 -3.68 9.81
C GLY A 201 1.66 -4.07 11.29
N ARG A 202 2.88 -4.04 11.87
CA ARG A 202 3.19 -4.59 13.21
C ARG A 202 3.86 -3.60 14.16
N GLY A 203 4.66 -2.66 13.70
CA GLY A 203 5.25 -1.64 14.59
C GLY A 203 4.32 -0.43 14.84
N LEU A 204 3.54 -0.06 13.83
CA LEU A 204 2.79 1.19 13.74
C LEU A 204 1.32 0.94 13.41
N ARG A 205 0.80 -0.25 13.77
CA ARG A 205 -0.58 -0.66 13.45
C ARG A 205 -1.63 0.34 13.94
N ALA A 206 -1.39 0.96 15.09
CA ALA A 206 -2.28 1.98 15.64
C ALA A 206 -2.45 3.18 14.69
N GLU A 207 -1.38 3.62 14.03
CA GLU A 207 -1.43 4.71 13.04
C GLU A 207 -2.18 4.28 11.77
N TYR A 208 -2.00 3.04 11.30
CA TYR A 208 -2.81 2.48 10.21
C TYR A 208 -4.30 2.43 10.57
N VAL A 209 -4.66 1.88 11.75
CA VAL A 209 -6.06 1.81 12.20
C VAL A 209 -6.68 3.19 12.32
N LYS A 210 -5.93 4.17 12.83
CA LYS A 210 -6.35 5.57 12.91
C LYS A 210 -6.60 6.15 11.51
N ALA A 211 -5.70 5.92 10.56
CA ALA A 211 -5.86 6.35 9.17
C ALA A 211 -7.08 5.71 8.49
N VAL A 212 -7.30 4.41 8.67
CA VAL A 212 -8.50 3.71 8.15
C VAL A 212 -9.78 4.30 8.74
N ARG A 213 -9.82 4.58 10.05
CA ARG A 213 -10.98 5.25 10.67
C ARG A 213 -11.24 6.63 10.09
N GLN A 214 -10.19 7.43 9.87
CA GLN A 214 -10.31 8.74 9.22
C GLN A 214 -10.83 8.61 7.79
N LEU A 215 -10.34 7.63 7.03
CA LEU A 215 -10.77 7.37 5.66
C LEU A 215 -12.25 6.97 5.60
N LEU A 216 -12.67 5.99 6.41
CA LEU A 216 -14.04 5.48 6.50
C LEU A 216 -15.05 6.53 7.02
N ASN A 217 -14.64 7.37 7.97
CA ASN A 217 -15.48 8.45 8.50
C ASN A 217 -15.43 9.72 7.64
N GLY A 218 -14.62 9.73 6.59
CA GLY A 218 -14.31 10.91 5.81
C GLY A 218 -14.52 10.68 4.31
N PRO A 219 -13.45 10.66 3.49
CA PRO A 219 -13.57 10.57 2.03
C PRO A 219 -14.20 9.28 1.49
N LEU A 220 -14.08 8.16 2.21
CA LEU A 220 -14.57 6.84 1.79
C LEU A 220 -15.95 6.49 2.39
N GLN A 221 -16.66 7.46 2.95
CA GLN A 221 -18.08 7.26 3.27
C GLN A 221 -18.82 6.88 1.98
N LEU A 222 -19.61 5.80 2.03
CA LEU A 222 -20.23 5.20 0.84
C LEU A 222 -21.00 6.23 0.00
N CYS A 223 -21.86 7.04 0.64
CA CYS A 223 -22.62 8.08 -0.04
C CYS A 223 -21.73 9.14 -0.71
N ARG A 224 -20.58 9.50 -0.10
CA ARG A 224 -19.65 10.48 -0.66
C ARG A 224 -18.90 9.94 -1.87
N ILE A 225 -18.40 8.70 -1.78
CA ILE A 225 -17.65 8.11 -2.91
C ILE A 225 -18.59 7.78 -4.07
N GLN A 226 -19.80 7.28 -3.81
CA GLN A 226 -20.81 7.07 -4.85
C GLN A 226 -21.23 8.39 -5.50
N ALA A 227 -21.45 9.46 -4.73
CA ALA A 227 -21.73 10.78 -5.29
C ALA A 227 -20.58 11.31 -6.18
N LYS A 228 -19.32 11.00 -5.85
CA LYS A 228 -18.17 11.33 -6.71
C LYS A 228 -18.18 10.53 -8.02
N ILE A 229 -18.47 9.23 -7.94
CA ILE A 229 -18.59 8.36 -9.11
C ILE A 229 -19.73 8.86 -10.01
N ASP A 230 -20.91 9.14 -9.44
CA ASP A 230 -22.07 9.66 -10.17
C ASP A 230 -21.77 11.00 -10.85
N ARG A 231 -21.05 11.89 -10.15
CA ARG A 231 -20.62 13.16 -10.71
C ARG A 231 -19.68 12.98 -11.91
N TRP A 232 -18.69 12.10 -11.81
CA TRP A 232 -17.75 11.85 -12.90
C TRP A 232 -18.40 11.12 -14.07
N TYR A 233 -19.25 10.13 -13.78
CA TYR A 233 -20.06 9.44 -14.77
C TYR A 233 -20.93 10.41 -15.56
N GLY A 234 -21.63 11.34 -14.91
CA GLY A 234 -22.44 12.35 -15.59
C GLY A 234 -21.63 13.30 -16.48
N ARG A 235 -20.36 13.55 -16.16
CA ARG A 235 -19.47 14.41 -16.96
C ARG A 235 -18.84 13.66 -18.14
N ILE A 236 -18.32 12.46 -17.88
CA ILE A 236 -17.59 11.65 -18.87
C ILE A 236 -18.57 10.94 -19.82
N GLY A 237 -19.73 10.51 -19.33
CA GLY A 237 -20.73 9.79 -20.13
C GLY A 237 -21.22 10.61 -21.33
N GLN A 238 -21.34 11.93 -21.20
CA GLN A 238 -21.69 12.81 -22.33
C GLN A 238 -20.59 12.85 -23.40
N LEU A 239 -19.33 12.80 -22.99
CA LEU A 239 -18.19 12.77 -23.90
C LEU A 239 -18.09 11.41 -24.59
N ILE A 240 -18.26 10.30 -23.85
CA ILE A 240 -18.28 8.94 -24.42
C ILE A 240 -19.45 8.77 -25.40
N GLN A 241 -20.63 9.30 -25.10
CA GLN A 241 -21.77 9.26 -26.02
C GLN A 241 -21.46 10.01 -27.33
N ARG A 242 -20.84 11.19 -27.23
CA ARG A 242 -20.38 11.94 -28.40
C ARG A 242 -19.31 11.17 -29.17
N ASP A 243 -18.38 10.53 -28.49
CA ASP A 243 -17.36 9.70 -29.14
C ASP A 243 -17.98 8.50 -29.86
N ARG A 244 -19.03 7.89 -29.31
CA ARG A 244 -19.82 6.83 -29.99
C ARG A 244 -20.49 7.35 -31.26
N GLU A 245 -21.13 8.51 -31.19
CA GLU A 245 -21.80 9.15 -32.35
C GLU A 245 -20.81 9.50 -33.46
N LEU A 246 -19.58 9.84 -33.10
CA LEU A 246 -18.48 10.12 -34.03
C LEU A 246 -17.72 8.86 -34.48
N GLY A 247 -18.05 7.67 -33.97
CA GLY A 247 -17.34 6.43 -34.26
C GLY A 247 -15.94 6.35 -33.67
N LEU A 248 -15.63 7.16 -32.66
CA LEU A 248 -14.37 7.20 -31.92
C LEU A 248 -14.36 6.27 -30.70
N TYR A 249 -15.52 5.74 -30.27
CA TYR A 249 -15.64 4.80 -29.16
C TYR A 249 -16.43 3.53 -29.54
N PRO A 250 -16.01 2.33 -29.07
CA PRO A 250 -14.71 2.07 -28.43
C PRO A 250 -13.62 2.26 -29.49
N GLY A 251 -12.55 2.98 -29.15
CA GLY A 251 -11.55 3.42 -30.12
C GLY A 251 -11.13 2.30 -31.06
N ARG A 252 -11.21 2.53 -32.38
CA ARG A 252 -10.42 1.72 -33.32
C ARG A 252 -8.98 2.17 -33.11
N LEU A 253 -8.20 1.40 -32.36
CA LEU A 253 -6.76 1.42 -32.57
C LEU A 253 -6.56 0.97 -34.03
N SER A 254 -6.19 1.90 -34.91
CA SER A 254 -5.89 1.53 -36.29
C SER A 254 -4.69 0.58 -36.27
N LYS A 255 -4.77 -0.49 -37.06
CA LYS A 255 -3.67 -1.44 -37.29
C LYS A 255 -2.36 -0.76 -37.73
N GLU A 256 -2.42 0.49 -38.19
CA GLU A 256 -1.28 1.26 -38.68
C GLU A 256 -0.31 1.71 -37.57
N ALA A 257 -0.64 1.52 -36.28
CA ALA A 257 0.28 1.74 -35.17
C ALA A 257 1.13 0.50 -34.82
N ASP A 258 0.86 -0.67 -35.40
CA ASP A 258 1.56 -1.94 -35.12
C ASP A 258 2.67 -2.27 -36.13
N ASP A 259 2.84 -1.48 -37.20
CA ASP A 259 3.83 -1.75 -38.28
C ASP A 259 5.22 -1.12 -38.03
N ASP A 260 5.53 -0.67 -36.82
CA ASP A 260 6.90 -0.26 -36.46
C ASP A 260 7.71 -1.52 -36.09
N GLU A 261 8.40 -2.10 -37.08
CA GLU A 261 9.11 -3.40 -37.08
C GLU A 261 10.19 -3.59 -35.98
N ASN A 262 10.38 -2.64 -35.07
CA ASN A 262 11.22 -2.79 -33.88
C ASN A 262 10.44 -3.05 -32.57
N ASN A 263 9.11 -3.11 -32.64
CA ASN A 263 8.28 -3.42 -31.49
C ASN A 263 7.91 -4.90 -31.54
N ASN A 264 8.64 -5.74 -30.80
CA ASN A 264 8.34 -7.16 -30.62
C ASN A 264 6.91 -7.37 -30.13
N GLY A 265 5.94 -7.48 -31.05
CA GLY A 265 4.62 -8.07 -30.85
C GLY A 265 3.90 -7.69 -29.55
N ARG A 266 4.05 -6.45 -29.06
CA ARG A 266 3.13 -5.92 -28.06
C ARG A 266 1.87 -5.51 -28.81
N GLN A 267 1.06 -6.52 -29.13
CA GLN A 267 -0.37 -6.38 -28.99
C GLN A 267 -0.54 -5.57 -27.70
N LEU A 268 -1.03 -4.33 -27.81
CA LEU A 268 -1.47 -3.59 -26.64
C LEU A 268 -2.68 -4.35 -26.10
N ASP A 269 -2.37 -5.44 -25.41
CA ASP A 269 -3.23 -6.22 -24.54
C ASP A 269 -3.85 -5.21 -23.60
N GLU A 270 -5.03 -4.72 -23.97
CA GLU A 270 -6.11 -4.09 -23.20
C GLU A 270 -5.72 -3.65 -21.77
N GLY A 271 -4.63 -2.90 -21.63
CA GLY A 271 -3.85 -2.83 -20.38
C GLY A 271 -4.53 -2.11 -19.21
N GLY A 272 -5.75 -1.61 -19.41
CA GLY A 272 -6.60 -1.06 -18.36
C GLY A 272 -7.87 -1.86 -18.07
N MET A 273 -8.22 -2.86 -18.90
CA MET A 273 -9.49 -3.62 -18.79
C MET A 273 -9.36 -5.12 -19.12
N MET A 274 -8.16 -5.71 -18.99
CA MET A 274 -7.98 -7.16 -19.20
C MET A 274 -8.93 -7.99 -18.32
N GLY A 275 -9.89 -8.65 -18.97
CA GLY A 275 -10.79 -9.66 -18.41
C GLY A 275 -12.26 -9.29 -18.31
N GLN A 276 -12.68 -8.09 -18.72
CA GLN A 276 -14.10 -7.75 -18.77
C GLN A 276 -14.64 -7.93 -20.18
N ASP A 277 -15.71 -8.73 -20.27
CA ASP A 277 -16.51 -8.98 -21.45
C ASP A 277 -16.62 -7.72 -22.33
N PRO A 278 -16.08 -7.72 -23.56
CA PRO A 278 -16.18 -6.59 -24.48
C PRO A 278 -17.63 -6.18 -24.80
N GLN A 279 -18.62 -6.96 -24.34
CA GLN A 279 -20.04 -6.61 -24.39
C GLN A 279 -20.53 -5.71 -23.25
N LYS A 280 -19.77 -5.50 -22.17
CA LYS A 280 -20.18 -4.59 -21.10
C LYS A 280 -19.90 -3.14 -21.49
N SER A 281 -20.97 -2.36 -21.62
CA SER A 281 -20.88 -0.94 -21.91
C SER A 281 -20.21 -0.18 -20.76
N PHE A 282 -19.59 0.98 -21.04
CA PHE A 282 -19.03 1.90 -20.04
C PHE A 282 -19.95 2.06 -18.81
N GLU A 283 -21.25 2.17 -19.05
CA GLU A 283 -22.30 2.29 -18.04
C GLU A 283 -22.33 1.08 -17.09
N ALA A 284 -22.22 -0.14 -17.62
CA ALA A 284 -22.19 -1.36 -16.81
C ALA A 284 -20.96 -1.42 -15.90
N HIS A 285 -19.79 -0.96 -16.38
CA HIS A 285 -18.58 -0.89 -15.54
C HIS A 285 -18.70 0.14 -14.42
N VAL A 286 -19.28 1.30 -14.71
CA VAL A 286 -19.52 2.33 -13.69
C VAL A 286 -20.51 1.85 -12.64
N LEU A 287 -21.60 1.20 -13.05
CA LEU A 287 -22.59 0.64 -12.12
C LEU A 287 -21.96 -0.46 -11.24
N ALA A 288 -21.18 -1.37 -11.82
CA ALA A 288 -20.47 -2.40 -11.06
C ALA A 288 -19.47 -1.77 -10.06
N LEU A 289 -18.72 -0.74 -10.49
CA LEU A 289 -17.82 0.00 -9.61
C LEU A 289 -18.57 0.59 -8.41
N ARG A 290 -19.67 1.30 -8.69
CA ARG A 290 -20.46 2.07 -7.74
C ARG A 290 -21.24 1.21 -6.75
N ASP A 291 -21.89 0.16 -7.24
CA ASP A 291 -22.92 -0.57 -6.52
C ASP A 291 -22.44 -1.94 -6.00
N GLU A 292 -21.32 -2.47 -6.52
CA GLU A 292 -20.80 -3.78 -6.11
C GLU A 292 -19.36 -3.68 -5.56
N ILE A 293 -18.43 -3.13 -6.33
CA ILE A 293 -16.99 -3.16 -6.03
C ILE A 293 -16.66 -2.26 -4.83
N VAL A 294 -17.06 -0.99 -4.89
CA VAL A 294 -16.77 -0.01 -3.82
C VAL A 294 -17.37 -0.45 -2.48
N PRO A 295 -18.66 -0.85 -2.38
CA PRO A 295 -19.21 -1.38 -1.14
C PRO A 295 -18.41 -2.57 -0.59
N SER A 296 -18.07 -3.55 -1.43
CA SER A 296 -17.30 -4.73 -1.01
C SER A 296 -15.91 -4.38 -0.49
N LEU A 297 -15.20 -3.45 -1.14
CA LEU A 297 -13.90 -2.96 -0.68
C LEU A 297 -13.99 -2.21 0.65
N ILE A 298 -15.05 -1.42 0.86
CA ILE A 298 -15.29 -0.74 2.14
C ILE A 298 -15.49 -1.74 3.28
N GLU A 299 -16.28 -2.79 3.08
CA GLU A 299 -16.46 -3.83 4.11
C GLU A 299 -15.16 -4.57 4.39
N ARG A 300 -14.41 -4.97 3.36
CA ARG A 300 -13.08 -5.59 3.53
C ARG A 300 -12.12 -4.71 4.33
N LEU A 301 -12.13 -3.39 4.10
CA LEU A 301 -11.31 -2.44 4.86
C LEU A 301 -11.78 -2.31 6.31
N ARG A 302 -13.09 -2.39 6.59
CA ARG A 302 -13.59 -2.42 7.98
C ARG A 302 -13.15 -3.69 8.69
N ASP A 303 -13.24 -4.82 8.01
CA ASP A 303 -12.83 -6.12 8.54
C ASP A 303 -11.34 -6.15 8.85
N SER A 304 -10.50 -5.51 8.03
CA SER A 304 -9.04 -5.46 8.24
C SER A 304 -8.64 -4.79 9.55
N VAL A 305 -9.44 -3.83 10.04
CA VAL A 305 -9.21 -3.11 11.30
C VAL A 305 -10.17 -3.50 12.42
N SER A 306 -10.99 -4.52 12.20
CA SER A 306 -11.89 -5.07 13.21
C SER A 306 -11.09 -5.74 14.32
N CYS A 307 -11.65 -5.78 15.54
CA CYS A 307 -10.94 -6.32 16.70
C CYS A 307 -10.62 -7.83 16.59
N SER A 308 -11.31 -8.58 15.72
CA SER A 308 -11.02 -9.99 15.46
C SER A 308 -9.69 -10.19 14.73
N ARG A 309 -9.21 -9.18 14.00
CA ARG A 309 -7.94 -9.21 13.26
C ARG A 309 -6.86 -8.29 13.86
N ALA A 310 -7.26 -7.16 14.44
CA ALA A 310 -6.34 -6.22 15.09
C ALA A 310 -5.72 -6.76 16.40
N LEU A 311 -6.32 -7.80 16.98
CA LEU A 311 -5.81 -8.53 18.14
C LEU A 311 -5.46 -9.98 17.77
N GLY A 312 -4.96 -10.21 16.54
CA GLY A 312 -4.11 -11.36 16.27
C GLY A 312 -3.14 -11.49 17.44
N SER A 313 -3.21 -12.63 18.11
CA SER A 313 -2.84 -12.84 19.50
C SER A 313 -1.51 -12.16 19.86
N ALA A 314 -1.30 -11.80 21.12
CA ALA A 314 0.00 -11.32 21.62
C ALA A 314 1.21 -12.13 21.10
N ALA A 315 1.00 -13.41 20.74
CA ALA A 315 2.00 -14.27 20.11
C ALA A 315 2.42 -13.85 18.68
N ASP A 316 1.54 -13.25 17.88
CA ASP A 316 1.82 -12.80 16.49
C ASP A 316 2.75 -11.58 16.45
N TRP A 317 2.88 -10.87 17.57
CA TRP A 317 3.75 -9.70 17.71
C TRP A 317 5.20 -10.08 18.05
N GLY A 318 5.51 -11.39 18.13
CA GLY A 318 6.85 -11.85 18.46
C GLY A 318 7.31 -11.46 19.86
N THR A 319 6.43 -10.86 20.67
CA THR A 319 6.63 -10.62 22.08
C THR A 319 6.39 -11.94 22.81
N GLY A 320 7.37 -12.85 22.73
CA GLY A 320 7.49 -13.97 23.65
C GLY A 320 7.71 -13.55 25.11
N LEU A 321 7.30 -12.34 25.49
CA LEU A 321 7.33 -11.81 26.83
C LEU A 321 5.90 -11.86 27.37
N PRO A 322 5.63 -12.62 28.44
CA PRO A 322 4.38 -12.46 29.17
C PRO A 322 4.33 -11.00 29.60
N TRP A 323 3.22 -10.32 29.29
CA TRP A 323 2.90 -8.93 29.66
C TRP A 323 3.42 -8.57 31.06
N SER A 324 4.65 -8.07 31.13
CA SER A 324 5.44 -8.03 32.38
C SER A 324 5.49 -6.66 33.01
N ASN A 325 5.04 -5.62 32.29
CA ASN A 325 4.87 -4.30 32.88
C ASN A 325 3.39 -3.92 32.98
N LYS A 326 3.11 -3.10 33.99
CA LYS A 326 1.77 -2.68 34.43
C LYS A 326 1.08 -1.79 33.39
N GLU A 327 1.84 -1.13 32.52
CA GLU A 327 1.35 -0.15 31.55
C GLU A 327 0.73 -0.82 30.32
N ASP A 328 1.33 -1.91 29.82
CA ASP A 328 0.80 -2.65 28.67
C ASP A 328 -0.55 -3.32 28.98
N ARG A 329 -0.75 -3.75 30.23
CA ARG A 329 -2.05 -4.26 30.73
C ARG A 329 -3.11 -3.18 30.77
N ILE A 330 -2.76 -1.95 31.16
CA ILE A 330 -3.68 -0.82 31.23
C ILE A 330 -4.17 -0.44 29.84
N VAL A 331 -3.29 -0.39 28.84
CA VAL A 331 -3.66 -0.08 27.45
C VAL A 331 -4.59 -1.14 26.87
N ALA A 332 -4.30 -2.42 27.08
CA ALA A 332 -5.17 -3.52 26.63
C ALA A 332 -6.56 -3.48 27.30
N MET A 333 -6.62 -3.19 28.60
CA MET A 333 -7.88 -3.06 29.35
C MET A 333 -8.69 -1.83 28.94
N TRP A 334 -8.02 -0.72 28.61
CA TRP A 334 -8.67 0.50 28.13
C TRP A 334 -9.38 0.27 26.79
N HIS A 335 -8.75 -0.50 25.90
CA HIS A 335 -9.37 -0.90 24.62
C HIS A 335 -10.49 -1.93 24.77
N ALA A 336 -10.43 -2.83 25.76
CA ALA A 336 -11.52 -3.76 26.06
C ALA A 336 -12.76 -3.05 26.66
N SER A 337 -12.54 -2.02 27.49
CA SER A 337 -13.58 -1.17 28.08
C SER A 337 -14.41 -0.40 27.03
N ASP A 338 -13.78 0.10 25.96
CA ASP A 338 -14.47 0.81 24.86
C ASP A 338 -15.42 -0.12 24.07
N ARG A 339 -15.22 -1.45 24.12
CA ARG A 339 -16.13 -2.43 23.51
C ARG A 339 -17.47 -2.51 24.27
N ASN A 340 -17.44 -2.53 25.60
CA ASN A 340 -18.65 -2.71 26.42
C ASN A 340 -19.50 -1.45 26.55
N MET A 341 -18.93 -0.25 26.40
CA MET A 341 -19.71 0.99 26.37
C MET A 341 -20.54 1.14 25.08
N ARG A 342 -20.22 0.40 24.01
CA ARG A 342 -20.88 0.53 22.70
C ARG A 342 -21.94 -0.53 22.42
N THR A 343 -21.89 -1.69 23.07
CA THR A 343 -22.79 -2.82 22.77
C THR A 343 -23.99 -2.93 23.71
N GLY A 344 -24.03 -2.21 24.83
CA GLY A 344 -25.18 -2.21 25.75
C GLY A 344 -25.47 -3.56 26.41
N GLU A 345 -24.55 -4.53 26.35
CA GLU A 345 -24.70 -5.84 26.97
C GLU A 345 -24.67 -5.72 28.51
N SER A 346 -25.61 -6.40 29.17
CA SER A 346 -25.89 -6.26 30.60
C SER A 346 -24.71 -6.59 31.52
N PHE A 347 -24.60 -5.81 32.59
CA PHE A 347 -23.60 -5.74 33.66
C PHE A 347 -23.35 -7.03 34.49
N GLY A 348 -23.03 -8.16 33.85
CA GLY A 348 -22.74 -9.43 34.55
C GLY A 348 -21.29 -9.64 35.00
N GLY A 349 -20.31 -8.99 34.35
CA GLY A 349 -18.88 -9.27 34.55
C GLY A 349 -18.00 -8.11 35.03
N VAL A 350 -18.55 -6.89 35.10
CA VAL A 350 -17.76 -5.67 35.39
C VAL A 350 -17.31 -5.57 36.85
N GLY A 351 -18.01 -6.23 37.78
CA GLY A 351 -17.66 -6.19 39.21
C GLY A 351 -16.26 -6.74 39.52
N GLY A 352 -15.77 -7.70 38.71
CA GLY A 352 -14.39 -8.22 38.84
C GLY A 352 -13.35 -7.25 38.27
N TYR A 353 -13.58 -6.75 37.06
CA TYR A 353 -12.62 -5.89 36.34
C TYR A 353 -12.50 -4.48 36.93
N LEU A 354 -13.61 -3.90 37.42
CA LEU A 354 -13.58 -2.59 38.06
C LEU A 354 -12.86 -2.65 39.41
N LYS A 355 -13.02 -3.76 40.14
CA LYS A 355 -12.31 -4.01 41.40
C LYS A 355 -10.80 -4.15 41.15
N GLU A 356 -10.41 -4.87 40.10
CA GLU A 356 -9.01 -5.00 39.71
C GLU A 356 -8.38 -3.65 39.29
N LEU A 357 -9.13 -2.79 38.58
CA LEU A 357 -8.70 -1.42 38.25
C LEU A 357 -8.58 -0.50 39.49
N ILE A 358 -9.49 -0.62 40.45
CA ILE A 358 -9.45 0.14 41.71
C ILE A 358 -8.30 -0.34 42.60
N ASP A 359 -8.05 -1.64 42.66
CA ASP A 359 -6.96 -2.22 43.45
C ASP A 359 -5.58 -1.97 42.82
N LEU A 360 -5.48 -1.78 41.50
CA LEU A 360 -4.25 -1.39 40.80
C LEU A 360 -3.91 0.12 40.89
N ASN A 361 -4.90 0.96 41.21
CA ASN A 361 -4.78 2.42 41.30
C ASN A 361 -4.66 2.93 42.76
N LYS A 362 -4.69 2.01 43.74
CA LYS A 362 -4.14 2.18 45.09
C LYS A 362 -2.71 1.66 45.11
#